data_AF-A0A517P8D3-F1
#
_entry.id   AF-A0A517P8D3-F1
#
_cell.length_a   1.000
_cell.length_b   1.000
_cell.length_c   1.000
_cell.angle_alpha   90.00
_cell.angle_beta   90.00
_cell.angle_gamma   90.00
#
_symmetry.space_group_name_H-M   'P 1'
#
loop_
_entity.id
_entity.type
_entity.pdbx_description
1 polymer ?
#
loop_
_entity_poly.entity_id
_entity_poly.type
_entity_poly.pdbx_seq_one_letter_code
_entity_poly.pdbx_strand_id
1 'polypeptide(L)'
;MRTAATEIPRLLPSVELPGYTYTSGQGLPHPFRDPKGHSHGKKGRTPKPLIAERWNESPAYLLALDHFNFGYYWEAHDEWERLARVSNPESLVGRFLKGLVKMAAAGLKVREQSVHGVRRHAASAGEVFADVAAECGEEHYCGLELTTLQFAADRAAQLSYKRELPVGEPLRVFPFVLTPESPPLG
;
A
#
# COMPACT_ATOMS: atom_id res chain seq x y z
N MET A 1 -12.97 -10.75 1.71
CA MET A 1 -12.69 -9.42 2.28
C MET A 1 -13.19 -9.32 3.72
N ARG A 2 -12.33 -8.92 4.67
CA ARG A 2 -12.74 -8.60 6.04
C ARG A 2 -13.14 -7.12 6.15
N THR A 3 -14.17 -6.81 6.93
CA THR A 3 -14.69 -5.44 7.12
C THR A 3 -13.75 -4.57 7.97
N ALA A 4 -13.85 -3.24 7.82
CA ALA A 4 -13.02 -2.24 8.51
C ALA A 4 -12.88 -2.40 10.03
N ALA A 5 -13.85 -3.03 10.71
CA ALA A 5 -13.87 -3.28 12.15
C ALA A 5 -13.04 -4.49 12.62
N THR A 6 -12.35 -5.20 11.71
CA THR A 6 -11.54 -6.36 12.08
C THR A 6 -10.22 -5.90 12.69
N GLU A 7 -9.92 -6.31 13.93
CA GLU A 7 -8.55 -6.32 14.43
C GLU A 7 -7.70 -7.18 13.50
N ILE A 8 -6.71 -6.57 12.86
CA ILE A 8 -5.85 -7.24 11.89
C ILE A 8 -4.47 -7.35 12.51
N PRO A 9 -3.92 -8.57 12.63
CA PRO A 9 -2.58 -8.73 13.14
C PRO A 9 -1.60 -8.05 12.18
N ARG A 10 -0.60 -7.39 12.76
CA ARG A 10 0.53 -6.86 11.99
C ARG A 10 1.34 -8.01 11.39
N LEU A 11 1.75 -7.84 10.15
CA LEU A 11 2.60 -8.78 9.43
C LEU A 11 4.08 -8.64 9.82
N LEU A 12 4.50 -7.43 10.24
CA LEU A 12 5.86 -7.19 10.72
C LEU A 12 5.87 -6.49 12.09
N PRO A 13 5.36 -7.13 13.17
CA PRO A 13 5.17 -6.48 14.47
C PRO A 13 6.47 -6.03 15.15
N SER A 14 7.62 -6.55 14.73
CA SER A 14 8.95 -6.17 15.24
C SER A 14 9.40 -4.78 14.82
N VAL A 15 8.77 -4.16 13.82
CA VAL A 15 9.08 -2.79 13.37
C VAL A 15 8.04 -1.84 13.92
N GLU A 16 8.43 -0.79 14.62
CA GLU A 16 7.49 0.23 15.11
C GLU A 16 6.86 1.02 13.95
N LEU A 17 5.56 1.31 14.04
CA LEU A 17 4.90 2.22 13.12
C LEU A 17 5.20 3.68 13.50
N PRO A 18 5.28 4.60 12.52
CA PRO A 18 5.47 6.01 12.79
C PRO A 18 4.41 6.61 13.71
N GLY A 19 4.81 7.60 14.52
CA GLY A 19 3.88 8.34 15.38
C GLY A 19 2.89 9.23 14.62
N TYR A 20 3.12 9.48 13.32
CA TYR A 20 2.19 10.16 12.42
C TYR A 20 2.33 9.61 11.00
N THR A 21 1.28 9.72 10.18
CA THR A 21 1.38 9.52 8.72
C THR A 21 1.54 10.86 8.01
N TYR A 22 2.46 10.92 7.05
CA TYR A 22 2.69 12.14 6.28
C TYR A 22 1.58 12.39 5.25
N THR A 23 1.21 13.65 5.06
CA THR A 23 0.35 14.10 3.96
C THR A 23 0.91 15.42 3.46
N SER A 24 1.18 15.51 2.16
CA SER A 24 1.81 16.69 1.57
C SER A 24 0.94 17.93 1.74
N GLY A 25 1.56 19.06 2.07
CA GLY A 25 0.85 20.35 2.22
C GLY A 25 0.03 20.51 3.50
N GLN A 26 0.09 19.57 4.45
CA GLN A 26 -0.68 19.61 5.71
C GLN A 26 0.16 20.06 6.93
N GLY A 27 1.33 20.68 6.71
CA GLY A 27 2.16 21.24 7.78
C GLY A 27 2.90 20.22 8.66
N LEU A 28 2.86 18.93 8.30
CA LEU A 28 3.62 17.88 9.00
C LEU A 28 5.09 17.85 8.55
N PRO A 29 6.03 17.54 9.47
CA PRO A 29 7.43 17.32 9.11
C PRO A 29 7.55 16.25 8.02
N HIS A 30 8.29 16.55 6.95
CA HIS A 30 8.50 15.55 5.91
C HIS A 30 9.34 14.39 6.47
N PRO A 31 8.94 13.11 6.31
CA PRO A 31 9.56 11.96 6.95
C PRO A 31 11.09 11.89 6.82
N PHE A 32 11.63 12.15 5.63
CA PHE A 32 13.07 12.12 5.36
C PHE A 32 13.79 13.48 5.38
N ARG A 33 13.10 14.58 5.04
CA ARG A 33 13.72 15.87 4.68
C ARG A 33 13.71 16.87 5.82
N ASP A 34 12.82 16.69 6.78
CA ASP A 34 12.72 17.56 7.95
C ASP A 34 13.44 16.92 9.14
N PRO A 35 14.27 17.65 9.91
CA PRO A 35 14.90 17.14 11.13
C PRO A 35 13.94 16.52 12.16
N LYS A 36 12.66 16.93 12.17
CA LYS A 36 11.60 16.38 13.01
C LYS A 36 10.85 15.22 12.36
N GLY A 37 11.24 14.83 11.15
CA GLY A 37 10.64 13.74 10.39
C GLY A 37 10.89 12.37 11.03
N HIS A 38 9.89 11.50 11.05
CA HIS A 38 9.97 10.19 11.71
C HIS A 38 11.00 9.22 11.08
N SER A 39 11.57 9.56 9.92
CA SER A 39 12.60 8.81 9.22
C SER A 39 13.87 9.65 8.94
N HIS A 40 13.99 10.83 9.53
CA HIS A 40 15.13 11.70 9.31
C HIS A 40 16.42 11.07 9.84
N GLY A 41 17.49 11.12 9.04
CA GLY A 41 18.78 10.53 9.39
C GLY A 41 18.80 8.99 9.43
N LYS A 42 17.66 8.31 9.26
CA LYS A 42 17.62 6.85 9.14
C LYS A 42 18.20 6.46 7.77
N LYS A 43 19.34 5.78 7.76
CA LYS A 43 19.89 5.15 6.54
C LYS A 43 19.02 3.94 6.20
N GLY A 44 17.95 4.14 5.42
CA GLY A 44 17.14 3.06 4.90
C GLY A 44 18.00 2.13 4.02
N ARG A 45 18.03 0.83 4.32
CA ARG A 45 18.64 -0.14 3.41
C ARG A 45 17.83 -0.14 2.11
N THR A 46 18.50 -0.17 0.97
CA THR A 46 17.85 -0.46 -0.31
C THR A 46 17.20 -1.84 -0.20
N PRO A 47 15.89 -1.98 -0.45
CA PRO A 47 15.25 -3.28 -0.37
C PRO A 47 15.81 -4.21 -1.45
N LYS A 48 15.77 -5.52 -1.19
CA LYS A 48 15.99 -6.50 -2.26
C LYS A 48 14.76 -6.53 -3.18
N PRO A 49 14.91 -6.88 -4.46
CA PRO A 49 13.76 -7.10 -5.35
C PRO A 49 12.78 -8.10 -4.72
N LEU A 50 11.49 -7.85 -4.90
CA LEU A 50 10.45 -8.77 -4.44
C LEU A 50 10.46 -10.02 -5.31
N ILE A 51 10.31 -11.19 -4.68
CA ILE A 51 10.20 -12.49 -5.36
C ILE A 51 8.79 -13.00 -5.07
N ALA A 52 8.02 -13.31 -6.12
CA ALA A 52 6.60 -13.57 -6.00
C ALA A 52 6.29 -14.75 -5.07
N GLU A 53 7.05 -15.83 -5.18
CA GLU A 53 6.87 -17.08 -4.42
C GLU A 53 7.42 -16.98 -2.98
N ARG A 54 8.23 -15.96 -2.70
CA ARG A 54 8.87 -15.71 -1.39
C ARG A 54 8.50 -14.34 -0.85
N TRP A 55 7.29 -13.89 -1.15
CA TRP A 55 6.80 -12.57 -0.78
C TRP A 55 6.86 -12.32 0.73
N ASN A 56 6.63 -13.38 1.52
CA ASN A 56 6.65 -13.39 2.98
C ASN A 56 8.06 -13.23 3.57
N GLU A 57 9.12 -13.41 2.77
CA GLU A 57 10.51 -13.18 3.19
C GLU A 57 10.94 -11.71 3.02
N SER A 58 10.09 -10.84 2.43
CA SER A 58 10.41 -9.43 2.16
C SER A 58 9.87 -8.50 3.25
N PRO A 59 10.71 -8.00 4.19
CA PRO A 59 10.22 -7.14 5.26
C PRO A 59 9.67 -5.82 4.74
N ALA A 60 10.22 -5.28 3.64
CA ALA A 60 9.71 -4.05 3.02
C ALA A 60 8.28 -4.24 2.47
N TYR A 61 7.99 -5.41 1.90
CA TYR A 61 6.66 -5.72 1.38
C TYR A 61 5.65 -5.91 2.51
N LEU A 62 6.01 -6.66 3.56
CA LEU A 62 5.18 -6.86 4.74
C LEU A 62 4.92 -5.54 5.50
N LEU A 63 5.94 -4.69 5.63
CA LEU A 63 5.81 -3.38 6.27
C LEU A 63 4.89 -2.45 5.47
N ALA A 64 5.00 -2.45 4.13
CA ALA A 64 4.12 -1.65 3.28
C ALA A 64 2.64 -2.10 3.37
N LEU A 65 2.40 -3.41 3.50
CA LEU A 65 1.07 -3.96 3.78
C LEU A 65 0.53 -3.52 5.15
N ASP A 66 1.37 -3.56 6.20
CA ASP A 66 1.03 -2.98 7.50
C ASP A 66 0.68 -1.49 7.36
N HIS A 67 1.54 -0.70 6.72
CA HIS A 67 1.28 0.72 6.52
C HIS A 67 -0.06 0.97 5.82
N PHE A 68 -0.34 0.28 4.71
CA PHE A 68 -1.58 0.44 3.98
C PHE A 68 -2.80 0.07 4.84
N ASN A 69 -2.75 -1.09 5.49
CA ASN A 69 -3.84 -1.59 6.31
C ASN A 69 -4.10 -0.74 7.55
N PHE A 70 -3.09 -0.07 8.09
CA PHE A 70 -3.24 0.81 9.26
C PHE A 70 -3.45 2.29 8.90
N GLY A 71 -3.55 2.63 7.60
CA GLY A 71 -3.88 3.99 7.15
C GLY A 71 -2.68 4.93 6.98
N TYR A 72 -1.47 4.39 6.96
CA TYR A 72 -0.21 5.07 6.65
C TYR A 72 0.03 5.07 5.13
N TYR A 73 -0.86 5.71 4.37
CA TYR A 73 -0.87 5.59 2.91
C TYR A 73 0.37 6.19 2.25
N TRP A 74 0.97 7.21 2.85
CA TRP A 74 2.21 7.78 2.32
C TRP A 74 3.37 6.81 2.49
N GLU A 75 3.50 6.22 3.67
CA GLU A 75 4.56 5.29 4.00
C GLU A 75 4.44 4.00 3.18
N ALA A 76 3.21 3.51 2.97
CA ALA A 76 2.93 2.39 2.07
C ALA A 76 3.32 2.70 0.62
N HIS A 77 2.96 3.89 0.13
CA HIS A 77 3.33 4.35 -1.20
C HIS A 77 4.85 4.38 -1.37
N ASP A 78 5.57 5.01 -0.44
CA ASP A 78 7.03 5.14 -0.50
C ASP A 78 7.72 3.78 -0.46
N GLU A 79 7.34 2.88 0.45
CA GLU A 79 7.97 1.55 0.54
C GLU A 79 7.70 0.69 -0.71
N TRP A 80 6.47 0.69 -1.25
CA TRP A 80 6.19 -0.01 -2.51
C TRP A 80 6.88 0.64 -3.71
N GLU A 81 7.03 1.96 -3.74
CA GLU A 81 7.78 2.64 -4.80
C GLU A 81 9.27 2.27 -4.75
N ARG A 82 9.87 2.20 -3.54
CA ARG A 82 11.25 1.74 -3.35
C ARG A 82 11.44 0.30 -3.81
N LEU A 83 10.48 -0.58 -3.53
CA LEU A 83 10.47 -1.96 -4.06
C LEU A 83 10.31 -2.02 -5.57
N ALA A 84 9.43 -1.20 -6.15
CA ALA A 84 9.21 -1.14 -7.59
C ALA A 84 10.48 -0.67 -8.32
N ARG A 85 11.20 0.32 -7.77
CA ARG A 85 12.44 0.86 -8.34
C ARG A 85 13.58 -0.15 -8.44
N VAL A 86 13.63 -1.13 -7.54
CA VAL A 86 14.63 -2.21 -7.57
C VAL A 86 14.15 -3.44 -8.33
N SER A 87 12.89 -3.43 -8.80
CA SER A 87 12.31 -4.50 -9.59
C SER A 87 12.35 -4.13 -11.08
N ASN A 88 12.29 -5.13 -11.97
CA ASN A 88 12.13 -4.86 -13.41
C ASN A 88 10.71 -4.33 -13.67
N PRO A 89 10.52 -3.10 -14.20
CA PRO A 89 9.19 -2.51 -14.39
C PRO A 89 8.30 -3.30 -15.36
N GLU A 90 8.88 -4.04 -16.31
CA GLU A 90 8.13 -4.85 -17.28
C GLU A 90 7.79 -6.25 -16.76
N SER A 91 8.43 -6.68 -15.66
CA SER A 91 8.10 -7.95 -15.02
C SER A 91 6.72 -7.91 -14.36
N LEU A 92 6.11 -9.08 -14.18
CA LEU A 92 4.85 -9.23 -13.43
C LEU A 92 4.94 -8.63 -12.02
N VAL A 93 6.04 -8.86 -11.29
CA VAL A 93 6.31 -8.23 -9.97
C VAL A 93 6.32 -6.69 -10.07
N GLY A 94 7.02 -6.14 -11.07
CA GLY A 94 7.10 -4.69 -11.26
C GLY A 94 5.73 -4.05 -11.51
N ARG A 95 4.92 -4.66 -12.39
CA ARG A 95 3.55 -4.22 -12.65
C ARG A 95 2.64 -4.41 -11.44
N PHE A 96 2.71 -5.54 -10.74
CA PHE A 96 1.97 -5.77 -9.51
C PHE A 96 2.26 -4.70 -8.45
N LEU A 97 3.53 -4.40 -8.19
CA LEU A 97 3.95 -3.33 -7.28
C LEU A 97 3.44 -1.96 -7.73
N LYS A 98 3.46 -1.67 -9.04
CA LYS A 98 2.87 -0.44 -9.60
C LYS A 98 1.37 -0.33 -9.30
N GLY A 99 0.63 -1.43 -9.33
CA GLY A 99 -0.77 -1.48 -8.89
C GLY A 99 -0.94 -1.10 -7.42
N LEU A 100 -0.13 -1.68 -6.53
CA LEU A 100 -0.14 -1.35 -5.11
C LEU A 100 0.25 0.11 -4.81
N VAL A 101 1.26 0.64 -5.50
CA VAL A 101 1.62 2.07 -5.44
C VAL A 101 0.43 2.95 -5.82
N LYS A 102 -0.31 2.61 -6.87
CA LYS A 102 -1.54 3.32 -7.26
C LYS A 102 -2.64 3.22 -6.21
N MET A 103 -2.82 2.07 -5.57
CA MET A 103 -3.76 1.94 -4.45
C MET A 103 -3.38 2.82 -3.25
N ALA A 104 -2.10 2.85 -2.88
CA ALA A 104 -1.63 3.75 -1.82
C ALA A 104 -1.83 5.23 -2.22
N ALA A 105 -1.55 5.58 -3.48
CA ALA A 105 -1.82 6.91 -4.02
C ALA A 105 -3.31 7.27 -3.97
N ALA A 106 -4.22 6.33 -4.23
CA ALA A 106 -5.65 6.56 -4.05
C ALA A 106 -5.96 6.91 -2.58
N GLY A 107 -5.36 6.20 -1.62
CA GLY A 107 -5.48 6.52 -0.19
C GLY A 107 -4.96 7.91 0.15
N LEU A 108 -3.82 8.31 -0.40
CA LEU A 108 -3.31 9.69 -0.30
C LEU A 108 -4.30 10.71 -0.85
N LYS A 109 -4.92 10.44 -2.01
CA LYS A 109 -5.91 11.36 -2.59
C LYS A 109 -7.18 11.48 -1.76
N VAL A 110 -7.54 10.46 -0.97
CA VAL A 110 -8.61 10.61 0.04
C VAL A 110 -8.17 11.61 1.11
N ARG A 111 -6.95 11.48 1.63
CA ARG A 111 -6.37 12.38 2.65
C ARG A 111 -6.25 13.83 2.14
N GLU A 112 -5.98 13.99 0.86
CA GLU A 112 -5.92 15.29 0.16
C GLU A 112 -7.29 15.80 -0.32
N GLN A 113 -8.40 15.13 0.06
CA GLN A 113 -9.78 15.50 -0.33
C GLN A 113 -10.02 15.54 -1.86
N SER A 114 -9.24 14.79 -2.64
CA SER A 114 -9.30 14.77 -4.10
C SER A 114 -10.04 13.56 -4.63
N VAL A 115 -11.38 13.63 -4.69
CA VAL A 115 -12.24 12.52 -5.20
C VAL A 115 -11.87 12.11 -6.63
N HIS A 116 -11.56 13.09 -7.50
CA HIS A 116 -11.10 12.81 -8.85
C HIS A 116 -9.77 12.02 -8.85
N GLY A 117 -8.83 12.42 -7.97
CA GLY A 117 -7.57 11.71 -7.79
C GLY A 117 -7.78 10.27 -7.32
N VAL A 118 -8.67 10.04 -6.36
CA VAL A 118 -9.00 8.69 -5.87
C VAL A 118 -9.49 7.82 -7.02
N ARG A 119 -10.49 8.29 -7.78
CA ARG A 119 -11.06 7.55 -8.92
C ARG A 119 -10.00 7.18 -9.95
N ARG A 120 -9.17 8.14 -10.35
CA ARG A 120 -8.12 7.93 -11.35
C ARG A 120 -7.10 6.89 -10.90
N HIS A 121 -6.58 7.02 -9.67
CA HIS A 121 -5.56 6.11 -9.18
C HIS A 121 -6.11 4.71 -8.90
N ALA A 122 -7.31 4.62 -8.31
CA ALA A 122 -7.95 3.34 -8.02
C ALA A 122 -8.33 2.59 -9.31
N ALA A 123 -9.00 3.24 -10.28
CA ALA A 123 -9.34 2.59 -11.56
C ALA A 123 -8.09 2.06 -12.28
N SER A 124 -7.04 2.87 -12.35
CA SER A 124 -5.77 2.46 -12.95
C SER A 124 -5.03 1.37 -12.17
N ALA A 125 -5.29 1.22 -10.87
CA ALA A 125 -4.78 0.08 -10.10
C ALA A 125 -5.53 -1.21 -10.47
N GLY A 126 -6.86 -1.13 -10.59
CA GLY A 126 -7.70 -2.25 -11.03
C GLY A 126 -7.28 -2.79 -12.40
N GLU A 127 -7.07 -1.90 -13.38
CA GLU A 127 -6.54 -2.26 -14.71
C GLU A 127 -5.22 -3.03 -14.61
N VAL A 128 -4.28 -2.53 -13.81
CA VAL A 128 -2.97 -3.19 -13.62
C VAL A 128 -3.10 -4.56 -12.96
N PHE A 129 -3.99 -4.71 -11.98
CA PHE A 129 -4.22 -6.02 -11.34
C PHE A 129 -4.90 -7.01 -12.28
N ALA A 130 -5.81 -6.54 -13.14
CA ALA A 130 -6.43 -7.36 -14.17
C ALA A 130 -5.40 -7.84 -15.20
N ASP A 131 -4.49 -6.97 -15.66
CA ASP A 131 -3.40 -7.33 -16.57
C ASP A 131 -2.46 -8.39 -15.95
N VAL A 132 -2.10 -8.21 -14.67
CA VAL A 132 -1.27 -9.19 -13.95
C VAL A 132 -2.00 -10.53 -13.83
N ALA A 133 -3.29 -10.53 -13.50
CA ALA A 133 -4.09 -11.75 -13.40
C ALA A 133 -4.17 -12.50 -14.73
N ALA A 134 -4.44 -11.78 -15.82
CA ALA A 134 -4.54 -12.35 -17.15
C ALA A 134 -3.23 -13.01 -17.62
N GLU A 135 -2.08 -12.44 -17.26
CA GLU A 135 -0.78 -12.94 -17.71
C GLU A 135 -0.17 -14.00 -16.79
N CYS A 136 -0.33 -13.88 -15.47
CA CYS A 136 0.24 -14.85 -14.54
C CYS A 136 -0.53 -16.19 -14.53
N GLY A 137 -1.83 -16.17 -14.85
CA GLY A 137 -2.68 -17.35 -14.84
C GLY A 137 -2.98 -17.93 -13.44
N GLU A 138 -2.62 -17.21 -12.38
CA GLU A 138 -2.79 -17.62 -10.98
C GLU A 138 -3.86 -16.75 -10.29
N GLU A 139 -4.53 -17.30 -9.26
CA GLU A 139 -5.49 -16.53 -8.45
C GLU A 139 -4.78 -15.57 -7.48
N HIS A 140 -3.61 -15.95 -6.98
CA HIS A 140 -2.82 -15.20 -6.02
C HIS A 140 -1.49 -14.79 -6.62
N TYR A 141 -1.05 -13.56 -6.29
CA TYR A 141 0.27 -13.09 -6.66
C TYR A 141 0.91 -12.31 -5.51
N CYS A 142 2.15 -12.66 -5.18
CA CYS A 142 2.83 -12.15 -3.98
C CYS A 142 1.94 -12.26 -2.71
N GLY A 143 1.21 -13.36 -2.60
CA GLY A 143 0.30 -13.69 -1.50
C GLY A 143 -1.06 -12.99 -1.53
N LEU A 144 -1.33 -12.03 -2.41
CA LEU A 144 -2.62 -11.35 -2.50
C LEU A 144 -3.49 -11.92 -3.61
N GLU A 145 -4.77 -12.13 -3.32
CA GLU A 145 -5.77 -12.59 -4.28
C GLU A 145 -6.12 -11.47 -5.27
N LEU A 146 -5.92 -11.71 -6.56
CA LEU A 146 -5.96 -10.68 -7.60
C LEU A 146 -7.39 -10.16 -7.87
N THR A 147 -8.41 -11.00 -7.76
CA THR A 147 -9.82 -10.59 -7.91
C THR A 147 -10.23 -9.67 -6.75
N THR A 148 -9.81 -9.98 -5.53
CA THR A 148 -10.02 -9.12 -4.36
C THR A 148 -9.32 -7.78 -4.54
N LEU A 149 -8.12 -7.74 -5.11
CA LEU A 149 -7.43 -6.47 -5.43
C LEU A 149 -8.18 -5.63 -6.46
N GLN A 150 -8.70 -6.26 -7.52
CA GLN A 150 -9.54 -5.60 -8.52
C GLN A 150 -10.82 -5.03 -7.87
N PHE A 151 -11.53 -5.84 -7.08
CA PHE A 151 -12.73 -5.39 -6.35
C PHE A 151 -12.42 -4.27 -5.35
N ALA A 152 -11.26 -4.35 -4.66
CA ALA A 152 -10.80 -3.30 -3.77
C ALA A 152 -10.59 -1.97 -4.51
N ALA A 153 -9.98 -2.02 -5.68
CA ALA A 153 -9.74 -0.87 -6.54
C ALA A 153 -11.07 -0.25 -7.02
N ASP A 154 -12.00 -1.07 -7.53
CA ASP A 154 -13.32 -0.61 -7.95
C ASP A 154 -14.09 0.01 -6.79
N ARG A 155 -14.07 -0.65 -5.62
CA ARG A 155 -14.73 -0.14 -4.43
C ARG A 155 -14.14 1.21 -4.02
N ALA A 156 -12.82 1.35 -4.01
CA ALA A 156 -12.15 2.60 -3.71
C ALA A 156 -12.56 3.74 -4.67
N ALA A 157 -12.74 3.45 -5.96
CA ALA A 157 -13.18 4.45 -6.94
C ALA A 157 -14.64 4.92 -6.74
N GLN A 158 -15.50 4.04 -6.23
CA GLN A 158 -16.94 4.29 -6.11
C GLN A 158 -17.36 4.89 -4.76
N LEU A 159 -16.51 4.85 -3.75
CA LEU A 159 -16.84 5.35 -2.41
C LEU A 159 -17.00 6.87 -2.37
N SER A 160 -17.83 7.31 -1.42
CA SER A 160 -17.84 8.68 -0.93
C SER A 160 -16.96 8.77 0.31
N TYR A 161 -16.11 9.78 0.38
CA TYR A 161 -15.18 9.99 1.48
C TYR A 161 -15.57 11.20 2.31
N LYS A 162 -15.30 11.13 3.62
CA LYS A 162 -15.45 12.27 4.51
C LYS A 162 -14.50 13.38 4.07
N ARG A 163 -14.95 14.63 4.17
CA ARG A 163 -14.11 15.80 3.85
C ARG A 163 -13.10 16.03 4.97
N GLU A 164 -13.54 16.07 6.21
CA GLU A 164 -12.66 16.36 7.34
C GLU A 164 -12.05 15.07 7.90
N LEU A 165 -10.72 14.95 7.76
CA LEU A 165 -9.92 13.86 8.29
C LEU A 165 -8.81 14.44 9.17
N PRO A 166 -8.52 13.85 10.33
CA PRO A 166 -7.49 14.35 11.24
C PRO A 166 -6.11 14.29 10.58
N VAL A 167 -5.39 15.42 10.60
CA VAL A 167 -4.04 15.53 10.05
C VAL A 167 -3.05 14.73 10.91
N GLY A 168 -2.16 13.98 10.27
CA GLY A 168 -1.11 13.21 10.96
C GLY A 168 -1.58 11.90 11.57
N GLU A 169 -2.87 11.76 11.87
CA GLU A 169 -3.40 10.50 12.40
C GLU A 169 -3.53 9.43 11.31
N PRO A 170 -2.95 8.23 11.49
CA PRO A 170 -3.15 7.12 10.57
C PRO A 170 -4.60 6.66 10.64
N LEU A 171 -5.29 6.72 9.50
CA LEU A 171 -6.70 6.36 9.42
C LEU A 171 -6.94 5.51 8.19
N ARG A 172 -7.48 4.31 8.40
CA ARG A 172 -7.95 3.46 7.31
C ARG A 172 -9.18 4.10 6.65
N VAL A 173 -9.02 4.57 5.42
CA VAL A 173 -10.10 5.21 4.64
C VAL A 173 -10.88 4.23 3.77
N PHE A 174 -10.30 3.06 3.50
CA PHE A 174 -10.94 2.01 2.71
C PHE A 174 -11.68 1.00 3.61
N PRO A 175 -12.82 0.47 3.17
CA PRO A 175 -13.62 -0.49 3.94
C PRO A 175 -13.05 -1.92 3.89
N PHE A 176 -11.85 -2.08 3.33
CA PHE A 176 -11.17 -3.36 3.13
C PHE A 176 -9.73 -3.28 3.62
N VAL A 177 -9.12 -4.44 3.72
CA VAL A 177 -7.68 -4.61 3.99
C VAL A 177 -7.07 -5.60 3.03
N LEU A 178 -5.78 -5.45 2.79
CA LEU A 178 -4.96 -6.34 1.98
C LEU A 178 -4.37 -7.39 2.91
N THR A 179 -4.99 -8.56 2.96
CA THR A 179 -4.51 -9.69 3.77
C THR A 179 -3.93 -10.72 2.82
N PRO A 180 -2.62 -11.00 2.89
CA PRO A 180 -2.06 -12.08 2.10
C PRO A 180 -2.52 -13.44 2.63
N GLU A 181 -2.45 -14.45 1.78
CA GLU A 181 -2.63 -15.84 2.17
C GLU A 181 -1.68 -16.22 3.31
N SER A 182 -2.06 -17.22 4.10
CA SER A 182 -1.09 -17.80 5.04
C SER A 182 0.05 -18.39 4.23
N PRO A 183 1.32 -18.08 4.55
CA PRO A 183 2.43 -18.71 3.86
C PRO A 183 2.28 -20.24 4.00
N PRO A 184 2.62 -21.01 2.96
CA PRO A 184 2.58 -22.46 3.06
C PRO A 184 3.35 -22.90 4.31
N LEU A 185 2.74 -23.77 5.11
CA LEU A 185 3.42 -24.42 6.22
C LEU A 185 4.60 -25.19 5.62
N GLY A 186 5.82 -24.73 5.91
CA GLY A 186 7.05 -25.38 5.48
C GLY A 186 7.22 -26.77 6.09
#